data_AF-A0A2D7RKP7-F1
#
_entry.id   AF-A0A2D7RKP7-F1
#
_cell.length_a   1.000
_cell.length_b   1.000
_cell.length_c   1.000
_cell.angle_alpha   90.00
_cell.angle_beta   90.00
_cell.angle_gamma   90.00
#
_symmetry.space_group_name_H-M   'P 1'
#
loop_
_entity.id
_entity.type
_entity.pdbx_description
1 polymer ?
#
loop_
_entity_poly.entity_id
_entity_poly.type
_entity_poly.pdbx_seq_one_letter_code
_entity_poly.pdbx_strand_id
1 'polypeptide(L)'
;MLNFFKGFGYFLIWGDFYLVLFFIHSLFVGPIIVKDYFLEYFQVALYLFNWFGELNYLLDLYVGWLLTLPAALLFFLRFSFSTFIGIWIVRKVNFILIRK
;
A
#
# COMPACT_ATOMS: atom_id res chain seq x y z
N MET A 1 17.40 18.55 -6.71
CA MET A 1 17.26 17.07 -6.59
C MET A 1 17.14 16.56 -5.16
N LEU A 2 18.07 16.84 -4.24
CA LEU A 2 17.99 16.30 -2.86
C LEU A 2 16.69 16.67 -2.12
N ASN A 3 16.21 17.91 -2.25
CA ASN A 3 14.93 18.33 -1.65
C ASN A 3 13.72 17.56 -2.22
N PHE A 4 13.76 17.19 -3.51
CA PHE A 4 12.72 16.37 -4.12
C PHE A 4 12.71 14.97 -3.50
N PHE A 5 13.85 14.30 -3.39
CA PHE A 5 13.93 12.98 -2.74
C PHE A 5 13.52 13.02 -1.27
N LYS A 6 13.88 14.09 -0.55
CA LYS A 6 13.43 14.29 0.83
C LYS A 6 11.91 14.43 0.90
N GLY A 7 11.32 15.25 0.04
CA GLY A 7 9.87 15.40 -0.08
C GLY A 7 9.18 14.09 -0.45
N PHE A 8 9.72 13.34 -1.42
CA PHE A 8 9.22 12.02 -1.81
C PHE A 8 9.28 11.01 -0.66
N GLY A 9 10.37 11.01 0.13
CA GLY A 9 10.47 10.18 1.32
C GLY A 9 9.39 10.48 2.36
N TYR A 10 9.12 11.77 2.63
CA TYR A 10 8.00 12.16 3.49
C TYR A 10 6.63 11.82 2.90
N PHE A 11 6.47 11.96 1.58
CA PHE A 11 5.26 11.55 0.89
C PHE A 11 5.01 10.05 1.04
N LEU A 12 6.03 9.19 1.00
CA LEU A 12 5.83 7.75 1.24
C LEU A 12 5.45 7.44 2.70
N ILE A 13 6.03 8.17 3.66
CA ILE A 13 5.70 8.00 5.09
C ILE A 13 4.26 8.44 5.38
N TRP A 14 3.85 9.61 4.88
CA TRP A 14 2.55 10.21 5.19
C TRP A 14 1.44 9.84 4.22
N GLY A 15 1.79 9.60 2.95
CA GLY A 15 0.84 9.31 1.88
C GLY A 15 0.05 8.04 2.13
N ASP A 16 0.63 7.07 2.84
CA ASP A 16 -0.02 5.82 3.21
C ASP A 16 -0.58 5.82 4.65
N PHE A 17 -0.60 6.96 5.36
CA PHE A 17 -1.07 7.02 6.74
C PHE A 17 -2.54 6.58 6.89
N TYR A 18 -3.39 6.84 5.88
CA TYR A 18 -4.78 6.39 5.86
C TYR A 18 -4.91 4.85 5.89
N LEU A 19 -3.89 4.11 5.44
CA LEU A 19 -3.89 2.64 5.49
C LEU A 19 -3.81 2.12 6.92
N VAL A 20 -3.30 2.91 7.88
CA VAL A 20 -3.34 2.55 9.31
C VAL A 20 -4.79 2.52 9.79
N LEU A 21 -5.61 3.48 9.37
CA LEU A 21 -7.03 3.50 9.70
C LEU A 21 -7.76 2.31 9.09
N PHE A 22 -7.48 1.97 7.82
CA PHE A 22 -8.06 0.79 7.17
C PHE A 22 -7.58 -0.52 7.77
N PHE A 23 -6.32 -0.61 8.18
CA PHE A 23 -5.80 -1.74 8.94
C PHE A 23 -6.58 -1.93 10.23
N ILE A 24 -6.65 -0.89 11.08
CA ILE A 24 -7.37 -0.93 12.34
C ILE A 24 -8.83 -1.30 12.12
N HIS A 25 -9.51 -0.63 11.19
CA HIS A 25 -10.90 -0.91 10.83
C HIS A 25 -11.10 -2.37 10.45
N SER A 26 -10.23 -2.91 9.58
CA SER A 26 -10.31 -4.31 9.13
C SER A 26 -10.14 -5.34 10.25
N LEU A 27 -9.55 -4.98 11.40
CA LEU A 27 -9.49 -5.87 12.57
C LEU A 27 -10.86 -6.00 13.27
N PHE A 28 -11.71 -4.98 13.20
CA PHE A 28 -13.02 -4.97 13.87
C PHE A 28 -14.16 -5.54 13.04
N VAL A 29 -14.00 -5.62 11.72
CA VAL A 29 -15.00 -6.21 10.82
C VAL A 29 -14.83 -7.75 10.70
N GLY A 30 -13.96 -8.36 11.52
CA GLY A 30 -13.65 -9.79 11.47
C GLY A 30 -12.62 -10.14 10.39
N PRO A 31 -12.21 -11.41 10.26
CA PRO A 31 -11.23 -11.84 9.27
C PRO A 31 -11.82 -11.75 7.85
N ILE A 32 -11.82 -10.55 7.29
CA ILE A 32 -12.28 -10.26 5.94
C ILE A 32 -11.10 -10.37 4.97
N ILE A 33 -11.34 -11.09 3.87
CA ILE A 33 -10.42 -11.09 2.73
C ILE A 33 -10.57 -9.80 1.93
N VAL A 34 -9.51 -9.43 1.22
CA VAL A 34 -9.43 -8.16 0.47
C VAL A 34 -10.56 -8.01 -0.54
N LYS A 35 -10.97 -9.11 -1.19
CA LYS A 35 -12.11 -9.13 -2.09
C LYS A 35 -13.37 -8.59 -1.43
N ASP A 36 -13.72 -9.12 -0.27
CA ASP A 36 -14.96 -8.77 0.43
C ASP A 36 -14.88 -7.35 1.00
N TYR A 37 -13.70 -6.93 1.46
CA TYR A 37 -13.46 -5.54 1.83
C TYR A 37 -13.73 -4.57 0.67
N PHE A 38 -13.25 -4.89 -0.54
CA PHE A 38 -13.55 -4.06 -1.71
C PHE A 38 -15.02 -4.15 -2.12
N LEU A 39 -15.70 -5.30 -1.97
CA LEU A 39 -17.15 -5.36 -2.22
C LEU A 39 -17.93 -4.46 -1.26
N GLU A 40 -17.58 -4.48 0.03
CA GLU A 40 -18.29 -3.72 1.07
C GLU A 40 -18.06 -2.21 0.98
N TYR A 41 -16.84 -1.78 0.64
CA TYR A 41 -16.46 -0.37 0.72
C TYR A 41 -16.11 0.27 -0.63
N PHE A 42 -15.65 -0.51 -1.63
CA PHE A 42 -15.04 0.00 -2.86
C PHE A 42 -15.29 -0.89 -4.09
N GLN A 43 -16.56 -1.06 -4.47
CA GLN A 43 -16.94 -1.90 -5.61
C GLN A 43 -16.21 -1.51 -6.92
N VAL A 44 -15.93 -0.22 -7.10
CA VAL A 44 -15.17 0.31 -8.26
C VAL A 44 -13.75 -0.27 -8.32
N ALA A 45 -13.08 -0.44 -7.18
CA ALA A 45 -11.73 -1.00 -7.15
C ALA A 45 -11.72 -2.45 -7.61
N LEU A 46 -12.72 -3.24 -7.18
CA LEU A 46 -12.85 -4.63 -7.60
C LEU A 46 -13.11 -4.76 -9.11
N TYR A 47 -13.93 -3.89 -9.68
CA TYR A 47 -14.13 -3.85 -11.13
C TYR A 47 -12.83 -3.55 -11.89
N LEU A 48 -12.04 -2.58 -11.41
CA LEU A 48 -10.75 -2.25 -12.01
C LEU A 48 -9.77 -3.43 -11.92
N PHE A 49 -9.67 -4.09 -10.76
CA PHE A 49 -8.77 -5.24 -10.60
C PHE A 49 -9.12 -6.38 -11.56
N ASN A 50 -10.41 -6.71 -11.69
CA ASN A 50 -10.84 -7.75 -12.63
C ASN A 50 -10.52 -7.35 -14.08
N TRP A 51 -10.82 -6.10 -14.46
CA TRP A 51 -10.49 -5.60 -15.80
C TRP A 51 -8.98 -5.65 -16.11
N PHE A 52 -8.14 -5.27 -15.15
CA PHE A 52 -6.69 -5.37 -15.31
C PHE A 52 -6.19 -6.82 -15.37
N GLY A 53 -6.82 -7.74 -14.63
CA GLY A 53 -6.51 -9.18 -14.67
C GLY A 53 -6.77 -9.78 -16.05
N GLU A 54 -7.88 -9.42 -16.69
CA GLU A 54 -8.26 -9.91 -18.02
C GLU A 54 -7.22 -9.61 -19.12
N LEU A 55 -6.32 -8.64 -18.91
CA LEU A 55 -5.29 -8.28 -19.88
C LEU A 55 -4.17 -9.32 -19.98
N ASN A 56 -3.93 -10.14 -18.94
CA ASN A 56 -2.85 -11.15 -18.96
C ASN A 56 -3.06 -12.23 -17.90
N TYR A 57 -2.87 -13.50 -18.28
CA TYR A 57 -3.02 -14.65 -17.38
C TYR A 57 -2.16 -14.57 -16.09
N LEU A 58 -0.91 -14.09 -16.17
CA LEU A 58 -0.06 -13.93 -15.00
C LEU A 58 -0.55 -12.80 -14.09
N LEU A 59 -1.11 -11.74 -14.67
CA LEU A 59 -1.72 -10.65 -13.90
C LEU A 59 -3.03 -11.10 -13.24
N ASP A 60 -3.86 -11.86 -13.93
CA ASP A 60 -5.08 -12.46 -13.38
C ASP A 60 -4.77 -13.34 -12.17
N LEU A 61 -3.77 -14.24 -12.30
CA LEU A 61 -3.29 -15.04 -11.17
C LEU A 61 -2.79 -14.20 -10.00
N TYR A 62 -2.03 -13.14 -10.29
CA TYR A 62 -1.52 -12.23 -9.26
C TYR A 62 -2.63 -11.47 -8.54
N VAL A 63 -3.58 -10.91 -9.28
CA VAL A 63 -4.75 -10.20 -8.74
C VAL A 63 -5.62 -11.15 -7.94
N GLY A 64 -5.93 -12.33 -8.47
CA GLY A 64 -6.70 -13.36 -7.79
C GLY A 64 -6.05 -13.79 -6.48
N TRP A 65 -4.73 -14.04 -6.49
CA TRP A 65 -3.97 -14.32 -5.27
C TRP A 65 -4.08 -13.18 -4.25
N LEU A 66 -3.87 -11.94 -4.69
CA LEU A 66 -3.91 -10.76 -3.81
C LEU A 66 -5.29 -10.58 -3.14
N LEU A 67 -6.38 -10.86 -3.88
CA LEU A 67 -7.76 -10.74 -3.39
C LEU A 67 -8.13 -11.79 -2.32
N THR A 68 -7.39 -12.89 -2.22
CA THR A 68 -7.62 -13.94 -1.20
C THR A 68 -6.90 -13.68 0.12
N LEU A 69 -6.00 -12.70 0.18
CA LEU A 69 -5.27 -12.36 1.40
C LEU A 69 -6.19 -11.65 2.41
N PRO A 70 -5.90 -11.74 3.72
CA PRO A 70 -6.57 -10.92 4.72
C PRO A 70 -6.34 -9.41 4.46
N ALA A 71 -7.41 -8.61 4.49
CA ALA A 71 -7.33 -7.18 4.22
C ALA A 71 -6.37 -6.46 5.18
N ALA A 72 -6.43 -6.83 6.46
CA ALA A 72 -5.53 -6.33 7.49
C ALA A 72 -4.05 -6.56 7.14
N LEU A 73 -3.71 -7.75 6.65
CA LEU A 73 -2.34 -8.09 6.28
C LEU A 73 -1.85 -7.21 5.12
N LEU A 74 -2.68 -7.00 4.09
CA LEU A 74 -2.28 -6.16 2.96
C LEU A 74 -2.09 -4.70 3.34
N PHE A 75 -3.00 -4.12 4.12
CA PHE A 75 -2.88 -2.73 4.57
C PHE A 75 -1.63 -2.54 5.44
N PHE A 76 -1.38 -3.48 6.36
CA PHE A 76 -0.21 -3.45 7.22
C PHE A 76 1.09 -3.56 6.43
N LEU A 77 1.20 -4.54 5.53
CA LEU A 77 2.41 -4.75 4.73
C LEU A 77 2.68 -3.54 3.85
N ARG A 78 1.66 -3.04 3.13
CA ARG A 78 1.81 -1.89 2.24
C ARG A 78 2.31 -0.66 3.01
N PHE A 79 1.66 -0.32 4.12
CA PHE A 79 2.08 0.79 4.98
C PHE A 79 3.51 0.61 5.50
N SER A 80 3.85 -0.61 5.94
CA SER A 80 5.17 -0.90 6.50
C SER A 80 6.28 -0.75 5.46
N PHE A 81 6.08 -1.28 4.25
CA PHE A 81 7.05 -1.20 3.17
C PHE A 81 7.25 0.25 2.68
N SER A 82 6.16 0.99 2.42
CA SER A 82 6.27 2.37 1.94
C SER A 82 6.91 3.28 2.99
N THR A 83 6.52 3.14 4.25
CA THR A 83 7.11 3.88 5.37
C THR A 83 8.59 3.55 5.55
N PHE A 84 8.96 2.26 5.48
CA PHE A 84 10.36 1.83 5.58
C PHE A 84 11.22 2.46 4.47
N ILE A 85 10.77 2.39 3.22
CA ILE A 85 11.45 3.01 2.08
C ILE A 85 11.54 4.53 2.27
N GLY A 86 10.45 5.19 2.66
CA GLY A 86 10.42 6.62 2.90
C GLY A 86 11.42 7.06 3.97
N ILE A 87 11.45 6.36 5.12
CA ILE A 87 12.44 6.60 6.19
C ILE A 87 13.86 6.40 5.68
N TRP A 88 14.10 5.34 4.92
CA TRP A 88 15.42 5.06 4.35
C TRP A 88 15.88 6.19 3.42
N ILE A 89 15.01 6.68 2.54
CA ILE A 89 15.31 7.82 1.65
C ILE A 89 15.63 9.07 2.46
N VAL A 90 14.77 9.45 3.43
CA VAL A 90 14.99 10.66 4.26
C VAL A 90 16.30 10.56 5.03
N ARG A 91 16.62 9.40 5.61
CA ARG A 91 17.88 9.17 6.33
C ARG A 91 19.09 9.31 5.40
N LYS A 92 19.03 8.71 4.21
CA LYS A 92 20.12 8.83 3.22
C LYS A 92 20.32 10.26 2.75
N VAL A 93 19.24 10.99 2.46
CA VAL A 93 19.33 12.40 2.04
C VAL A 93 19.90 13.28 3.14
N ASN A 94 19.45 13.13 4.39
CA ASN A 94 19.98 13.90 5.52
C ASN A 94 21.47 13.62 5.75
N PHE A 95 21.88 12.34 5.65
CA PHE A 95 23.29 11.97 5.76
C PHE A 95 24.17 12.63 4.69
N ILE A 96 23.69 12.72 3.45
CA ILE A 96 24.40 13.39 2.35
C ILE A 96 24.49 14.90 2.61
N LEU A 97 23.42 15.52 3.11
CA LEU A 97 23.39 16.96 3.41
C LEU A 97 24.38 17.36 4.52
N ILE A 98 24.58 16.52 5.53
CA ILE A 98 25.53 16.78 6.64
C ILE A 98 26.99 16.72 6.18
N ARG A 99 27.29 15.94 5.12
CA ARG A 99 28.64 15.73 4.59
C ARG A 99 29.03 16.72 3.49
N LYS A 100 28.17 17.69 3.19
CA LYS A 100 28.37 18.69 2.14
C LYS A 100 28.70 20.03 2.76
#